data_AF-D0SAW3-F1
#
_entry.id   AF-D0SAW3-F1
#
_cell.length_a   1.000
_cell.length_b   1.000
_cell.length_c   1.000
_cell.angle_alpha   90.00
_cell.angle_beta   90.00
_cell.angle_gamma   90.00
#
_symmetry.space_group_name_H-M   'P 1'
#
loop_
_entity.id
_entity.type
_entity.pdbx_description
1 polymer ?
#
loop_
_entity_poly.entity_id
_entity_poly.type
_entity_poly.pdbx_seq_one_letter_code
_entity_poly.pdbx_strand_id
1 'polypeptide(L)'
;MLCSTDGFELAHVYKRDGYNSTKLAAVSSSILAMVASFMNEIHLEGCQSITLDADNGKAILTSIPSSNHPMIIVTLTEKDVLLGQLLYTLKNASSRIMQY
;
A
#
# COMPACT_ATOMS: atom_id res chain seq x y z
N MET A 1 -5.32 1.23 5.49
CA MET A 1 -4.49 2.24 6.18
C MET A 1 -3.81 3.09 5.13
N LEU A 2 -3.65 4.37 5.40
CA LEU A 2 -2.86 5.33 4.63
C LEU A 2 -1.63 5.68 5.47
N CYS A 3 -0.45 5.59 4.87
CA CYS A 3 0.81 6.00 5.50
C CYS A 3 1.68 6.77 4.51
N SER A 4 2.59 7.58 5.04
CA SER A 4 3.63 8.22 4.25
C SER A 4 4.72 7.21 3.85
N THR A 5 5.52 7.56 2.85
CA THR A 5 6.62 6.68 2.39
C THR A 5 7.79 6.59 3.38
N ASP A 6 7.90 7.50 4.35
CA ASP A 6 8.86 7.47 5.46
C ASP A 6 8.33 6.71 6.70
N GLY A 7 7.13 6.12 6.63
CA GLY A 7 6.65 5.15 7.62
C GLY A 7 5.78 5.72 8.73
N PHE A 8 5.23 6.92 8.56
CA PHE A 8 4.22 7.46 9.47
C PHE A 8 2.81 7.09 9.04
N GLU A 9 2.00 6.70 10.01
CA GLU A 9 0.58 6.49 9.80
C GLU A 9 -0.15 7.83 9.67
N LEU A 10 -1.03 7.95 8.67
CA LEU A 10 -1.84 9.14 8.41
C LEU A 10 -3.32 8.92 8.72
N ALA A 11 -3.86 7.76 8.34
CA ALA A 11 -5.25 7.39 8.60
C ALA A 11 -5.45 5.88 8.51
N HIS A 12 -6.45 5.34 9.20
CA HIS A 12 -6.80 3.93 9.08
C HIS A 12 -8.31 3.69 9.17
N VAL A 13 -8.73 2.56 8.62
CA VAL A 13 -10.08 2.00 8.76
C VAL A 13 -9.88 0.49 8.91
N TYR A 14 -10.37 -0.09 10.00
CA TYR A 14 -10.30 -1.51 10.29
C TYR A 14 -11.67 -2.07 10.62
N LYS A 15 -11.96 -3.29 10.14
CA LYS A 15 -13.17 -4.04 10.51
C LYS A 15 -12.97 -4.86 11.80
N ARG A 16 -11.72 -5.22 12.13
CA ARG A 16 -11.32 -5.96 13.33
C ARG A 16 -10.14 -5.25 13.97
N ASP A 17 -10.21 -5.06 15.29
CA ASP A 17 -9.09 -4.56 16.08
C ASP A 17 -7.95 -5.58 16.15
N GLY A 18 -6.71 -5.11 16.32
CA GLY A 18 -5.56 -5.99 16.61
C GLY A 18 -4.29 -5.75 15.80
N TYR A 19 -4.30 -4.86 14.81
CA TYR A 19 -3.10 -4.50 14.06
C TYR A 19 -2.40 -3.28 14.67
N ASN A 20 -1.08 -3.35 14.84
CA ASN A 20 -0.28 -2.19 15.20
C ASN A 20 0.01 -1.39 13.92
N SER A 21 -0.79 -0.35 13.68
CA SER A 21 -0.75 0.51 12.50
C SER A 21 0.61 1.21 12.34
N THR A 22 1.22 1.69 13.43
CA THR A 22 2.55 2.31 13.41
C THR A 22 3.63 1.33 12.93
N LYS A 23 3.62 0.08 13.44
CA LYS A 23 4.54 -0.96 12.97
C LYS A 23 4.29 -1.30 11.50
N LEU A 24 3.03 -1.41 11.09
CA LEU A 24 2.68 -1.67 9.70
C LEU A 24 3.16 -0.56 8.77
N ALA A 25 3.05 0.71 9.17
CA ALA A 25 3.51 1.84 8.38
C ALA A 25 5.04 1.81 8.21
N ALA A 26 5.78 1.59 9.29
CA ALA A 26 7.24 1.47 9.25
C ALA A 26 7.73 0.28 8.38
N VAL A 27 7.08 -0.87 8.51
CA VAL A 27 7.39 -2.05 7.67
C VAL A 27 7.03 -1.79 6.21
N SER A 28 5.90 -1.13 5.93
CA SER A 28 5.48 -0.82 4.56
C SER A 28 6.44 0.15 3.87
N SER A 29 6.97 1.14 4.61
CA SER A 29 8.04 2.03 4.13
C SER A 29 9.30 1.25 3.76
N SER A 30 9.73 0.32 4.62
CA SER A 30 10.91 -0.52 4.37
C SER A 30 10.74 -1.42 3.14
N ILE A 31 9.56 -2.01 2.95
CA ILE A 31 9.23 -2.80 1.77
C ILE A 31 9.25 -1.94 0.52
N LEU A 32 8.65 -0.74 0.54
CA LEU A 32 8.66 0.16 -0.60
C LEU A 32 10.09 0.53 -1.01
N ALA A 33 10.95 0.87 -0.05
CA ALA A 33 12.35 1.20 -0.31
C ALA A 33 13.12 0.03 -0.96
N MET A 34 12.90 -1.18 -0.46
CA MET A 34 13.51 -2.39 -1.02
C MET A 34 13.02 -2.66 -2.45
N VAL A 35 11.71 -2.56 -2.69
CA VAL A 35 11.14 -2.75 -4.02
C VAL A 35 11.59 -1.66 -4.98
N ALA A 36 11.70 -0.41 -4.55
CA ALA A 36 12.24 0.67 -5.38
C ALA A 36 13.68 0.36 -5.85
N SER A 37 14.53 -0.14 -4.95
CA SER A 37 15.89 -0.57 -5.31
C SER A 37 15.88 -1.75 -6.29
N PHE A 38 14.99 -2.72 -6.09
CA PHE A 38 14.85 -3.87 -6.99
C PHE A 38 14.37 -3.43 -8.39
N MET A 39 13.39 -2.53 -8.46
CA MET A 39 12.84 -2.00 -9.71
C MET A 39 13.90 -1.29 -10.54
N ASN A 40 14.79 -0.53 -9.88
CA ASN A 40 15.94 0.11 -10.53
C ASN A 40 16.88 -0.93 -11.18
N GLU A 41 17.18 -2.03 -10.49
CA GLU A 41 18.05 -3.11 -11.01
C GLU A 41 17.47 -3.75 -12.29
N ILE A 42 16.15 -3.95 -12.31
CA ILE A 42 15.47 -4.56 -13.46
C ILE A 42 14.97 -3.54 -14.50
N HIS A 43 15.37 -2.28 -14.39
CA HIS A 43 15.05 -1.20 -15.33
C HIS A 43 13.53 -0.98 -15.54
N LEU A 44 12.75 -1.10 -14.46
CA LEU A 44 11.32 -0.76 -14.47
C LEU A 44 11.06 0.49 -13.64
N GLU A 45 10.26 1.40 -14.17
CA GLU A 45 9.89 2.64 -13.49
C GLU A 45 8.44 2.61 -13.00
N GLY A 46 8.18 3.31 -11.88
CA GLY A 46 6.81 3.57 -11.41
C GLY A 46 6.08 2.34 -10.85
N CYS A 47 6.52 1.84 -9.69
CA CYS A 47 5.78 0.78 -8.98
C CYS A 47 4.42 1.28 -8.48
N GLN A 48 3.34 0.82 -9.11
CA GLN A 48 1.97 1.23 -8.75
C GLN A 48 1.43 0.44 -7.55
N SER A 49 1.73 -0.86 -7.47
CA SER A 49 1.25 -1.72 -6.40
C SER A 49 2.13 -2.94 -6.16
N ILE A 50 2.23 -3.37 -4.90
CA ILE A 50 2.87 -4.61 -4.47
C ILE A 50 1.78 -5.49 -3.85
N THR A 51 1.63 -6.73 -4.32
CA THR A 51 0.70 -7.71 -3.73
C THR A 51 1.49 -8.83 -3.10
N LEU A 52 1.27 -9.05 -1.81
CA LEU A 52 1.80 -10.18 -1.04
C LEU A 52 0.65 -11.18 -0.86
N ASP A 53 0.79 -12.36 -1.44
CA ASP A 53 -0.18 -13.44 -1.31
C ASP A 53 0.24 -14.39 -0.19
N ALA A 54 -0.69 -14.72 0.70
CA ALA A 54 -0.47 -15.60 1.83
C ALA A 54 -1.65 -16.57 2.01
N ASP A 55 -1.42 -17.69 2.69
CA ASP A 55 -2.43 -18.73 2.88
C ASP A 55 -3.70 -18.23 3.57
N ASN A 56 -3.59 -17.19 4.40
CA ASN A 56 -4.65 -16.63 5.22
C ASN A 56 -5.15 -15.26 4.74
N GLY A 57 -4.65 -14.73 3.62
CA GLY A 57 -5.02 -13.39 3.20
C GLY A 57 -4.09 -12.79 2.15
N LYS A 58 -4.36 -11.53 1.82
CA LYS A 58 -3.53 -10.75 0.90
C LYS A 58 -3.21 -9.41 1.52
N ALA A 59 -1.97 -8.94 1.32
CA ALA A 59 -1.58 -7.59 1.63
C ALA A 59 -1.26 -6.85 0.33
N ILE A 60 -1.89 -5.70 0.11
CA ILE A 60 -1.65 -4.86 -1.06
C ILE A 60 -1.14 -3.50 -0.58
N LEU A 61 0.04 -3.12 -1.07
CA LEU A 61 0.60 -1.78 -0.91
C LEU A 61 0.41 -1.05 -2.23
N THR A 62 -0.36 0.03 -2.26
CA THR A 62 -0.61 0.84 -3.46
C THR A 62 0.04 2.20 -3.29
N SER A 63 0.91 2.58 -4.23
CA SER A 63 1.55 3.90 -4.22
C SER A 63 0.52 4.97 -4.59
N ILE A 64 0.57 6.10 -3.89
CA ILE A 64 -0.15 7.33 -4.26
C ILE A 64 0.90 8.34 -4.75
N PRO A 65 1.00 8.55 -6.08
CA PRO A 65 1.98 9.47 -6.62
C PRO A 65 1.54 10.92 -6.37
N SER A 66 2.10 11.55 -5.35
CA SER A 66 1.95 12.99 -5.09
C SER A 66 3.34 13.63 -5.04
N SER A 67 3.49 14.78 -5.71
CA SER A 67 4.78 15.49 -5.81
C SER A 67 5.26 16.02 -4.46
N ASN A 68 4.33 16.40 -3.59
CA ASN A 68 4.64 17.05 -2.32
C ASN A 68 4.64 16.05 -1.16
N HIS A 69 3.74 15.05 -1.21
CA HIS A 69 3.51 14.12 -0.11
C HIS A 69 3.31 12.70 -0.64
N PRO A 70 4.38 11.98 -0.99
CA PRO A 70 4.26 10.60 -1.44
C PRO A 70 3.68 9.72 -0.31
N MET A 71 2.67 8.92 -0.65
CA MET A 71 1.93 8.11 0.31
C MET A 71 1.72 6.69 -0.23
N ILE A 72 1.31 5.79 0.67
CA ILE A 72 1.02 4.40 0.38
C ILE A 72 -0.30 4.02 1.04
N ILE A 73 -1.17 3.35 0.30
CA ILE A 73 -2.34 2.66 0.85
C ILE A 73 -1.92 1.23 1.17
N VAL A 74 -2.05 0.84 2.43
CA VAL A 74 -1.84 -0.53 2.90
C VAL A 74 -3.20 -1.17 3.14
N THR A 75 -3.48 -2.22 2.39
CA THR A 75 -4.75 -2.97 2.42
C THR A 75 -4.50 -4.40 2.82
N LEU A 76 -5.19 -4.87 3.85
CA LEU A 76 -5.15 -6.26 4.29
C LEU A 76 -6.53 -6.87 4.03
N THR A 77 -6.55 -8.04 3.39
CA THR A 77 -7.79 -8.75 3.08
C THR A 77 -7.71 -10.21 3.48
N GLU A 78 -8.88 -10.84 3.61
CA GLU A 78 -8.99 -12.29 3.64
C GLU A 78 -8.56 -12.90 2.29
N LYS A 79 -8.41 -14.23 2.25
CA LYS A 79 -7.92 -14.96 1.08
C LYS A 79 -8.86 -14.82 -0.12
N ASP A 80 -10.15 -14.95 0.13
CA ASP A 80 -11.18 -15.08 -0.91
C ASP A 80 -11.76 -13.71 -1.30
N VAL A 81 -10.93 -12.87 -1.92
CA VAL A 81 -11.36 -11.58 -2.46
C VAL A 81 -11.27 -11.55 -3.98
N LEU A 82 -12.21 -10.84 -4.61
CA LEU A 82 -12.14 -10.52 -6.04
C LEU A 82 -11.02 -9.51 -6.28
N LEU A 83 -9.81 -10.03 -6.53
CA LEU A 83 -8.59 -9.22 -6.64
C LEU A 83 -8.71 -8.09 -7.67
N GLY A 84 -9.30 -8.37 -8.85
CA GLY A 84 -9.49 -7.35 -9.88
C GLY A 84 -10.35 -6.17 -9.42
N GLN A 85 -11.45 -6.45 -8.73
CA GLN A 85 -12.32 -5.41 -8.16
C GLN A 85 -11.62 -4.62 -7.06
N LEU A 86 -10.84 -5.30 -6.23
CA LEU A 86 -10.05 -4.67 -5.17
C LEU A 86 -9.01 -3.70 -5.74
N LEU A 87 -8.20 -4.15 -6.70
CA LEU A 87 -7.19 -3.32 -7.35
C LEU A 87 -7.81 -2.11 -8.07
N TYR A 88 -8.94 -2.31 -8.75
CA TYR A 88 -9.69 -1.22 -9.38
C TYR A 88 -10.16 -0.18 -8.35
N THR A 89 -10.72 -0.64 -7.23
CA THR A 89 -11.21 0.24 -6.17
C THR A 89 -10.06 1.00 -5.49
N LEU A 90 -8.92 0.34 -5.26
CA LEU A 90 -7.72 0.98 -4.72
C LEU A 90 -7.15 2.04 -5.65
N LYS A 91 -7.15 1.79 -6.96
CA LYS A 91 -6.75 2.79 -7.97
C LYS A 91 -7.65 4.03 -7.89
N ASN A 92 -8.96 3.85 -7.83
CA ASN A 92 -9.92 4.95 -7.68
C ASN A 92 -9.73 5.69 -6.35
N ALA A 93 -9.50 4.97 -5.24
CA ALA A 93 -9.24 5.57 -3.94
C ALA A 93 -7.96 6.41 -3.95
N SER A 94 -6.87 5.89 -4.53
CA SER A 94 -5.60 6.62 -4.72
C SER A 94 -5.83 7.92 -5.51
N SER A 95 -6.53 7.86 -6.65
CA SER A 95 -6.84 9.05 -7.44
C SER A 95 -7.70 10.08 -6.70
N ARG A 96 -8.60 9.66 -5.81
CA ARG A 96 -9.40 10.58 -4.98
C ARG A 96 -8.59 11.22 -3.86
N ILE A 97 -7.67 10.47 -3.24
CA ILE A 97 -6.78 10.99 -2.19
C ILE A 97 -5.84 12.05 -2.77
N MET A 98 -5.35 11.87 -4.00
CA MET A 98 -4.49 12.85 -4.68
C MET A 98 -5.12 14.24 -4.89
N GLN A 99 -6.44 14.37 -4.71
CA GLN A 99 -7.14 15.65 -4.87
C GLN A 99 -7.13 16.52 -3.60
N TYR A 100 -6.65 15.97 -2.47
CA TYR A 100 -6.50 16.64 -1.19
C TYR A 100 -5.02 16.96 -0.93
#